data_AF-A0A7S4NJR3-F1
#
_entry.id   AF-A0A7S4NJR3-F1
#
_cell.length_a   1.000
_cell.length_b   1.000
_cell.length_c   1.000
_cell.angle_alpha   90.00
_cell.angle_beta   90.00
_cell.angle_gamma   90.00
#
_symmetry.space_group_name_H-M   'P 1'
#
loop_
_entity.id
_entity.type
_entity.pdbx_description
1 polymer ?
#
loop_
_entity_poly.entity_id
_entity_poly.type
_entity_poly.pdbx_seq_one_letter_code
_entity_poly.pdbx_strand_id
1 'polypeptide(L)'
;KMLITIKAGESGKINHALNPGAIINAGDLLASLTLKDPSKVKKILPFDGELLYETGDVKEETTLQGYRSSLASLMDVMDGYPIESEPLVQKMLLALSSYKLLIEEVVDAAAALGNKLPAELDAKLQTAYAAADADHVAGQDSSEVASIVASITSIIDEFIGAQYESKQADIRAVVAPVTAVLAKYEGGLREHALSVVCGLFSRFM
;
A
#
# COMPACT_ATOMS: atom_id res chain seq x y z
N LYS A 1 -29.52 11.63 -50.45
CA LYS A 1 -28.67 12.72 -49.90
C LYS A 1 -29.53 13.53 -48.94
N MET A 2 -29.07 13.73 -47.70
CA MET A 2 -29.76 14.53 -46.68
C MET A 2 -29.08 15.89 -46.54
N LEU A 3 -29.86 16.92 -46.25
CA LEU A 3 -29.37 18.27 -45.95
C LEU A 3 -29.43 18.47 -44.44
N ILE A 4 -28.37 19.05 -43.86
CA ILE A 4 -28.29 19.39 -42.43
C ILE A 4 -28.20 20.90 -42.32
N THR A 5 -29.09 21.49 -41.52
CA THR A 5 -29.08 22.93 -41.24
C THR A 5 -28.30 23.19 -39.96
N ILE A 6 -27.20 23.94 -40.06
CA ILE A 6 -26.41 24.37 -38.91
C ILE A 6 -26.99 25.70 -38.41
N LYS A 7 -27.33 25.77 -37.12
CA LYS A 7 -27.87 26.97 -36.48
C LYS A 7 -26.83 27.57 -35.54
N ALA A 8 -26.63 28.88 -35.61
CA ALA A 8 -25.86 29.61 -34.61
C ALA A 8 -26.74 29.86 -33.37
N GLY A 9 -26.16 29.73 -32.18
CA GLY A 9 -26.86 30.00 -30.91
C GLY A 9 -27.01 31.49 -30.57
N GLU A 10 -26.23 32.36 -31.23
CA GLU A 10 -26.18 33.79 -30.96
C GLU A 10 -26.17 34.61 -32.25
N SER A 11 -26.49 35.91 -32.14
CA SER A 11 -26.51 36.84 -33.27
C SER A 11 -25.22 37.64 -33.41
N GLY A 12 -24.71 37.78 -34.64
CA GLY A 12 -23.44 38.45 -34.90
C GLY A 12 -23.06 38.49 -36.37
N LYS A 13 -21.82 38.92 -36.66
CA LYS A 13 -21.21 38.84 -37.99
C LYS A 13 -20.46 37.52 -38.14
N ILE A 14 -20.73 36.79 -39.22
CA ILE A 14 -20.11 35.49 -39.49
C ILE A 14 -18.86 35.69 -40.36
N ASN A 15 -17.75 35.12 -39.93
CA ASN A 15 -16.52 34.99 -40.72
C ASN A 15 -16.30 33.50 -41.02
N HIS A 16 -16.42 33.13 -42.30
CA HIS A 16 -16.24 31.75 -42.75
C HIS A 16 -14.77 31.35 -42.63
N ALA A 17 -14.51 30.24 -41.94
CA ALA A 17 -13.17 29.67 -41.81
C ALA A 17 -12.94 28.54 -42.83
N LEU A 18 -14.00 27.80 -43.17
CA LEU A 18 -13.94 26.71 -44.15
C LEU A 18 -14.44 27.16 -45.53
N ASN A 19 -13.76 26.69 -46.58
CA ASN A 19 -14.19 26.92 -47.97
C ASN A 19 -15.37 26.01 -48.35
N PRO A 20 -16.27 26.46 -49.24
CA PRO A 20 -17.35 25.62 -49.77
C PRO A 20 -16.79 24.37 -50.47
N GLY A 21 -17.36 23.19 -50.16
CA GLY A 21 -16.95 21.91 -50.76
C GLY A 21 -15.85 21.17 -50.00
N ALA A 22 -15.32 21.74 -48.92
CA ALA A 22 -14.41 21.02 -48.02
C ALA A 22 -15.13 19.88 -47.27
N ILE A 23 -14.38 18.82 -46.98
CA ILE A 23 -14.84 17.69 -46.15
C ILE A 23 -14.89 18.18 -44.69
N ILE A 24 -15.99 17.91 -43.99
CA ILE A 24 -16.24 18.34 -42.61
C ILE A 24 -16.19 17.12 -41.68
N ASN A 25 -15.45 17.23 -40.57
CA ASN A 25 -15.41 16.26 -39.48
C ASN A 25 -16.10 16.77 -38.21
N ALA A 26 -16.35 15.85 -37.27
CA ALA A 26 -16.92 16.21 -35.97
C ALA A 26 -15.91 17.06 -35.16
N GLY A 27 -16.33 18.27 -34.77
CA GLY A 27 -15.50 19.22 -34.03
C GLY A 27 -14.80 20.28 -34.89
N ASP A 28 -14.97 20.25 -36.22
CA ASP A 28 -14.34 21.25 -37.10
C ASP A 28 -14.93 22.65 -36.92
N LEU A 29 -14.05 23.65 -36.92
CA LEU A 29 -14.43 25.06 -36.90
C LEU A 29 -14.87 25.53 -38.29
N LEU A 30 -16.19 25.58 -38.51
CA LEU A 30 -16.75 25.97 -39.80
C LEU A 30 -16.71 27.49 -40.05
N ALA A 31 -17.01 28.26 -39.00
CA ALA A 31 -17.03 29.72 -39.04
C ALA A 31 -16.86 30.28 -37.62
N SER A 32 -16.30 31.49 -37.53
CA SER A 32 -16.29 32.27 -36.28
C SER A 32 -17.39 33.33 -36.33
N LEU A 33 -18.06 33.55 -35.20
CA LEU A 33 -19.12 34.55 -35.07
C LEU A 33 -18.64 35.69 -34.17
N THR A 34 -18.57 36.91 -34.70
CA THR A 34 -18.37 38.11 -33.88
C THR A 34 -19.71 38.55 -33.30
N LEU A 35 -19.88 38.37 -31.99
CA LEU A 35 -21.09 38.73 -31.26
C LEU A 35 -21.36 40.23 -31.30
N LYS A 36 -22.64 40.60 -31.43
CA LYS A 36 -23.07 42.01 -31.36
C LYS A 36 -22.95 42.59 -29.94
N ASP A 37 -23.12 41.75 -28.92
CA ASP A 37 -23.01 42.09 -27.50
C ASP A 37 -22.03 41.14 -26.81
N PRO A 38 -20.75 41.54 -26.62
CA PRO A 38 -19.71 40.69 -26.03
C PRO A 38 -19.92 40.45 -24.52
N SER A 39 -20.79 41.21 -23.85
CA SER A 39 -21.04 41.07 -22.41
C SER A 39 -21.89 39.86 -22.05
N LYS A 40 -22.57 39.25 -23.02
CA LYS A 40 -23.37 38.03 -22.81
C LYS A 40 -22.55 36.74 -22.73
N VAL A 41 -21.25 36.82 -23.01
CA VAL A 41 -20.36 35.66 -22.92
C VAL A 41 -20.11 35.32 -21.46
N LYS A 42 -20.76 34.26 -20.98
CA LYS A 42 -20.43 33.66 -19.68
C LYS A 42 -19.05 33.00 -19.79
N LYS A 43 -18.03 33.66 -19.25
CA LYS A 43 -16.69 33.09 -19.15
C LYS A 43 -16.64 32.14 -17.97
N ILE A 44 -16.25 30.90 -18.23
CA ILE A 44 -15.86 29.98 -17.16
C ILE A 44 -14.44 30.34 -16.73
N LEU A 45 -14.22 30.38 -15.41
CA LEU A 45 -12.90 30.59 -14.82
C LEU A 45 -12.31 29.22 -14.45
N PRO A 46 -11.00 29.00 -14.63
CA PRO A 46 -10.32 27.86 -14.03
C PRO A 46 -10.50 27.85 -12.52
N PHE A 47 -10.48 26.67 -11.92
CA PHE A 47 -10.42 26.55 -10.46
C PHE A 47 -9.13 27.20 -9.96
N ASP A 48 -9.26 28.13 -9.02
CA ASP A 48 -8.18 28.91 -8.42
C ASP A 48 -7.88 28.50 -6.96
N GLY A 49 -8.64 27.54 -6.44
CA GLY A 49 -8.43 26.97 -5.12
C GLY A 49 -7.30 25.94 -5.10
N GLU A 50 -6.93 25.57 -3.88
CA GLU A 50 -6.10 24.40 -3.62
C GLU A 50 -7.00 23.23 -3.23
N LEU A 51 -6.67 22.02 -3.70
CA LEU A 51 -7.35 20.81 -3.25
C LEU A 51 -6.82 20.50 -1.84
N LEU A 52 -7.58 20.84 -0.83
CA LEU A 52 -7.29 20.42 0.55
C LEU A 52 -7.58 18.92 0.65
N TYR A 53 -6.52 18.13 0.82
CA TYR A 53 -6.63 16.72 1.20
C TYR A 53 -6.05 16.56 2.60
N GLU A 54 -6.74 15.76 3.42
CA GLU A 54 -6.20 15.35 4.71
C GLU A 54 -5.07 14.35 4.44
N THR A 55 -3.83 14.82 4.41
CA THR A 55 -2.69 13.95 4.70
C THR A 55 -2.89 13.51 6.14
N GLY A 56 -3.23 12.24 6.36
CA GLY A 56 -3.27 11.69 7.72
C GLY A 56 -2.01 12.08 8.49
N ASP A 57 -2.14 12.36 9.79
CA ASP A 57 -1.02 12.74 10.65
C ASP A 57 0.18 11.84 10.35
N VAL A 58 1.27 12.45 9.89
CA VAL A 58 2.54 11.76 9.62
C VAL A 58 3.12 11.37 10.98
N LYS A 59 2.57 10.31 11.57
CA LYS A 59 3.30 9.54 12.58
C LYS A 59 4.54 8.99 11.89
N GLU A 60 5.65 8.93 12.63
CA GLU A 60 6.87 8.29 12.15
C GLU A 60 6.50 6.95 11.53
N GLU A 61 6.85 6.78 10.26
CA GLU A 61 6.51 5.58 9.52
C GLU A 61 7.26 4.40 10.15
N THR A 62 6.51 3.44 10.68
CA THR A 62 7.09 2.20 11.21
C THR A 62 7.72 1.39 10.09
N THR A 63 8.70 0.54 10.43
CA THR A 63 9.40 -0.31 9.45
C THR A 63 8.40 -1.18 8.66
N LEU A 64 7.37 -1.69 9.34
CA LEU A 64 6.27 -2.47 8.81
C LEU A 64 5.38 -1.66 7.86
N GLN A 65 5.03 -0.42 8.22
CA GLN A 65 4.24 0.44 7.36
C GLN A 65 5.02 0.79 6.08
N GLY A 66 6.32 1.03 6.21
CA GLY A 66 7.22 1.24 5.09
C GLY A 66 7.34 0.02 4.17
N TYR A 67 7.43 -1.17 4.74
CA TYR A 67 7.44 -2.42 3.99
C TYR A 67 6.12 -2.68 3.25
N ARG A 68 4.98 -2.58 3.94
CA ARG A 68 3.66 -2.84 3.33
C ARG A 68 3.31 -1.84 2.23
N SER A 69 3.60 -0.55 2.46
CA SER A 69 3.33 0.49 1.46
C SER A 69 4.20 0.34 0.22
N SER A 70 5.50 0.05 0.40
CA SER A 70 6.42 -0.18 -0.71
C SER A 70 6.08 -1.45 -1.48
N LEU A 71 5.72 -2.54 -0.79
CA LEU A 71 5.32 -3.80 -1.43
C LEU A 71 4.02 -3.62 -2.25
N ALA A 72 2.99 -2.97 -1.69
CA ALA A 72 1.75 -2.69 -2.42
C ALA A 72 2.01 -1.83 -3.67
N SER A 73 2.80 -0.77 -3.52
CA SER A 73 3.15 0.11 -4.64
C SER A 73 3.97 -0.62 -5.71
N LEU A 74 4.88 -1.52 -5.31
CA LEU A 74 5.63 -2.37 -6.25
C LEU A 74 4.72 -3.37 -6.96
N MET A 75 3.70 -3.91 -6.30
CA MET A 75 2.69 -4.75 -6.96
C MET A 75 1.93 -3.96 -8.03
N ASP A 76 1.58 -2.70 -7.75
CA ASP A 76 0.95 -1.83 -8.74
C ASP A 76 1.90 -1.54 -9.93
N VAL A 77 3.20 -1.33 -9.67
CA VAL A 77 4.20 -1.22 -10.74
C VAL A 77 4.24 -2.49 -11.60
N MET A 78 4.22 -3.68 -10.97
CA MET A 78 4.22 -4.96 -11.70
C MET A 78 2.94 -5.16 -12.51
N ASP A 79 1.79 -4.63 -12.04
CA ASP A 79 0.52 -4.66 -12.75
C ASP A 79 0.46 -3.62 -13.91
N GLY A 80 1.51 -2.79 -14.09
CA GLY A 80 1.68 -1.88 -15.22
C GLY A 80 1.39 -0.41 -14.93
N TYR A 81 1.17 -0.03 -13.66
CA TYR A 81 0.94 1.36 -13.29
C TYR A 81 2.25 2.19 -13.33
N PRO A 82 2.22 3.43 -13.85
CA PRO A 82 3.41 4.27 -14.01
C PRO A 82 3.80 4.95 -12.70
N ILE A 83 4.39 4.18 -11.78
CA ILE A 83 4.89 4.65 -10.47
C ILE A 83 6.42 4.54 -10.47
N GLU A 84 7.11 5.48 -9.82
CA GLU A 84 8.58 5.44 -9.67
C GLU A 84 9.02 4.27 -8.77
N SER A 85 9.70 3.27 -9.35
CA SER A 85 10.01 2.01 -8.68
C SER A 85 11.28 2.04 -7.82
N GLU A 86 12.29 2.83 -8.19
CA GLU A 86 13.60 2.84 -7.54
C GLU A 86 13.57 3.17 -6.04
N PRO A 87 12.90 4.24 -5.57
CA PRO A 87 12.81 4.52 -4.14
C PRO A 87 12.01 3.46 -3.37
N LEU A 88 11.02 2.84 -4.02
CA LEU A 88 10.19 1.79 -3.42
C LEU A 88 10.98 0.51 -3.17
N VAL A 89 11.82 0.10 -4.12
CA VAL A 89 12.70 -1.07 -3.96
C VAL A 89 13.71 -0.84 -2.85
N GLN A 90 14.34 0.34 -2.80
CA GLN A 90 15.30 0.66 -1.73
C GLN A 90 14.63 0.61 -0.36
N LYS A 91 13.44 1.21 -0.23
CA LYS A 91 12.66 1.20 1.01
C LYS A 91 12.27 -0.22 1.44
N MET A 92 11.82 -1.05 0.49
CA MET A 92 11.47 -2.45 0.76
C MET A 92 12.69 -3.25 1.24
N LEU A 93 13.84 -3.13 0.57
CA LEU A 93 15.06 -3.87 0.92
C LEU A 93 15.61 -3.44 2.29
N LEU A 94 15.57 -2.14 2.61
CA LEU A 94 15.97 -1.65 3.93
C LEU A 94 15.08 -2.21 5.04
N ALA A 95 13.76 -2.24 4.82
CA ALA A 95 12.82 -2.80 5.78
C ALA A 95 13.02 -4.33 5.97
N LEU A 96 13.18 -5.07 4.86
CA LEU A 96 13.45 -6.51 4.88
C LEU A 96 14.78 -6.89 5.54
N SER A 97 15.75 -5.96 5.55
CA SER A 97 17.05 -6.18 6.18
C SER A 97 17.06 -5.90 7.69
N SER A 98 15.98 -5.35 8.24
CA SER A 98 15.91 -4.98 9.66
C SER A 98 15.24 -6.07 10.49
N TYR A 99 15.85 -6.43 11.62
CA TYR A 99 15.22 -7.31 12.62
C TYR A 99 13.88 -6.76 13.15
N LYS A 100 13.70 -5.42 13.13
CA LYS A 100 12.49 -4.74 13.61
C LYS A 100 11.25 -5.14 12.82
N LEU A 101 11.39 -5.53 11.55
CA LEU A 101 10.26 -5.97 10.73
C LEU A 101 9.55 -7.18 11.36
N LEU A 102 10.30 -8.16 11.86
CA LEU A 102 9.73 -9.32 12.54
C LEU A 102 8.95 -8.89 13.79
N ILE A 103 9.59 -8.10 14.66
CA ILE A 103 8.97 -7.67 15.93
C ILE A 103 7.69 -6.89 15.65
N GLU A 104 7.74 -5.93 14.72
CA GLU A 104 6.58 -5.13 14.35
C GLU A 104 5.47 -5.97 13.70
N GLU A 105 5.79 -6.98 12.88
CA GLU A 105 4.77 -7.89 12.32
C GLU A 105 4.10 -8.77 13.39
N VAL A 106 4.88 -9.26 14.35
CA VAL A 106 4.34 -10.08 15.45
C VAL A 106 3.48 -9.21 16.38
N VAL A 107 3.92 -7.98 16.68
CA VAL A 107 3.15 -7.02 17.48
C VAL A 107 1.87 -6.60 16.77
N ASP A 108 1.90 -6.34 15.46
CA ASP A 108 0.70 -6.01 14.67
C ASP A 108 -0.29 -7.19 14.63
N ALA A 109 0.21 -8.42 14.46
CA ALA A 109 -0.62 -9.63 14.52
C ALA A 109 -1.22 -9.84 15.92
N ALA A 110 -0.46 -9.58 16.99
CA ALA A 110 -0.95 -9.63 18.37
C ALA A 110 -1.98 -8.52 18.66
N ALA A 111 -1.74 -7.30 18.18
CA ALA A 111 -2.67 -6.17 18.32
C ALA A 111 -4.00 -6.42 17.59
N ALA A 112 -3.96 -7.04 16.41
CA ALA A 112 -5.15 -7.45 15.68
C ALA A 112 -6.02 -8.48 16.44
N LEU A 113 -5.39 -9.27 17.32
CA LEU A 113 -6.09 -10.22 18.19
C LEU A 113 -6.73 -9.55 19.41
N GLY A 114 -6.17 -8.42 19.87
CA GLY A 114 -6.71 -7.59 20.93
C GLY A 114 -7.14 -8.40 22.16
N ASN A 115 -8.41 -8.30 22.55
CA ASN A 115 -8.97 -8.98 23.73
C ASN A 115 -9.06 -10.51 23.62
N LYS A 116 -8.76 -11.09 22.45
CA LYS A 116 -8.75 -12.56 22.27
C LYS A 116 -7.44 -13.18 22.75
N LEU A 117 -6.38 -12.39 22.87
CA LEU A 117 -5.10 -12.86 23.39
C LEU A 117 -5.14 -12.86 24.94
N PRO A 118 -4.82 -13.97 25.61
CA PRO A 118 -4.72 -13.98 27.07
C PRO A 118 -3.65 -13.01 27.57
N ALA A 119 -3.99 -12.18 28.56
CA ALA A 119 -3.09 -11.13 29.08
C ALA A 119 -1.75 -11.68 29.61
N GLU A 120 -1.72 -12.94 30.06
CA GLU A 120 -0.48 -13.61 30.48
C GLU A 120 0.45 -13.92 29.31
N LEU A 121 -0.10 -14.25 28.15
CA LEU A 121 0.68 -14.50 26.93
C LEU A 121 1.20 -13.18 26.35
N ASP A 122 0.36 -12.14 26.35
CA ASP A 122 0.78 -10.79 25.93
C ASP A 122 1.93 -10.27 26.81
N ALA A 123 1.81 -10.38 28.14
CA ALA A 123 2.88 -9.97 29.05
C ALA A 123 4.19 -10.73 28.80
N LYS A 124 4.13 -12.05 28.54
CA LYS A 124 5.31 -12.87 28.21
C LYS A 124 5.92 -12.48 26.86
N LEU A 125 5.09 -12.21 25.85
CA LEU A 125 5.54 -11.76 24.54
C LEU A 125 6.19 -10.37 24.63
N GLN A 126 5.61 -9.43 25.39
CA GLN A 126 6.21 -8.12 25.64
C GLN A 126 7.57 -8.22 26.35
N THR A 127 7.72 -9.12 27.32
CA THR A 127 9.04 -9.37 27.94
C THR A 127 10.05 -9.99 26.97
N ALA A 128 9.59 -10.83 26.04
CA ALA A 128 10.44 -11.41 25.00
C ALA A 128 10.86 -10.37 23.95
N TYR A 129 9.97 -9.43 23.60
CA TYR A 129 10.32 -8.29 22.73
C TYR A 129 11.32 -7.36 23.41
N ALA A 130 11.12 -7.02 24.68
CA ALA A 130 12.05 -6.18 25.42
C ALA A 130 13.43 -6.83 25.61
N ALA A 131 13.49 -8.16 25.76
CA ALA A 131 14.74 -8.91 25.78
C ALA A 131 15.40 -8.93 24.40
N ALA A 132 14.62 -9.11 23.33
CA ALA A 132 15.11 -9.09 21.95
C ALA A 132 15.67 -7.70 21.54
N ASP A 133 15.06 -6.61 22.02
CA ASP A 133 15.58 -5.26 21.81
C ASP A 133 16.84 -4.98 22.65
N ALA A 134 16.98 -5.59 23.83
CA ALA A 134 18.14 -5.42 24.71
C ALA A 134 19.35 -6.25 24.28
N ASP A 135 19.13 -7.44 23.72
CA ASP A 135 20.17 -8.35 23.24
C ASP A 135 20.66 -8.01 21.81
N HIS A 136 20.09 -6.97 21.19
CA HIS A 136 20.44 -6.60 19.82
C HIS A 136 21.89 -6.17 19.68
N VAL A 137 22.66 -6.93 18.89
CA VAL A 137 24.01 -6.56 18.48
C VAL A 137 24.01 -6.32 16.97
N ALA A 138 24.29 -5.08 16.57
CA ALA A 138 24.32 -4.68 15.18
C ALA A 138 25.24 -5.59 14.33
N GLY A 139 24.65 -6.37 13.41
CA GLY A 139 25.38 -7.18 12.43
C GLY A 139 25.19 -8.71 12.53
N GLN A 140 24.36 -9.22 13.45
CA GLN A 140 24.00 -10.65 13.55
C GLN A 140 22.48 -10.93 13.38
N ASP A 141 21.77 -9.99 12.76
CA ASP A 141 20.31 -9.96 12.63
C ASP A 141 19.70 -11.28 12.08
N SER A 142 20.42 -12.02 11.22
CA SER A 142 19.92 -13.29 10.66
C SER A 142 19.90 -14.46 11.65
N SER A 143 20.88 -14.54 12.57
CA SER A 143 20.92 -15.59 13.61
C SER A 143 20.07 -15.24 14.84
N GLU A 144 19.93 -13.94 15.13
CA GLU A 144 19.09 -13.42 16.21
C GLU A 144 17.60 -13.59 15.89
N VAL A 145 17.18 -13.34 14.65
CA VAL A 145 15.79 -13.57 14.22
C VAL A 145 15.39 -15.05 14.36
N ALA A 146 16.29 -15.99 14.06
CA ALA A 146 16.00 -17.42 14.21
C ALA A 146 15.87 -17.84 15.69
N SER A 147 16.68 -17.29 16.60
CA SER A 147 16.58 -17.58 18.04
C SER A 147 15.36 -16.92 18.68
N ILE A 148 14.97 -15.72 18.22
CA ILE A 148 13.75 -15.02 18.64
C ILE A 148 12.50 -15.77 18.18
N VAL A 149 12.47 -16.26 16.93
CA VAL A 149 11.35 -17.08 16.44
C VAL A 149 11.22 -18.38 17.24
N ALA A 150 12.35 -19.02 17.56
CA ALA A 150 12.36 -20.25 18.36
C ALA A 150 11.89 -20.00 19.82
N SER A 151 12.31 -18.90 20.45
CA SER A 151 11.90 -18.55 21.81
C SER A 151 10.42 -18.20 21.88
N ILE A 152 9.91 -17.42 20.92
CA ILE A 152 8.48 -17.07 20.83
C ILE A 152 7.64 -18.33 20.58
N THR A 153 8.08 -19.22 19.70
CA THR A 153 7.38 -20.49 19.42
C THR A 153 7.33 -21.38 20.65
N SER A 154 8.45 -21.50 21.39
CA SER A 154 8.49 -22.26 22.65
C SER A 154 7.55 -21.69 23.71
N ILE A 155 7.48 -20.36 23.85
CA ILE A 155 6.57 -19.69 24.80
C ILE A 155 5.11 -19.96 24.42
N ILE A 156 4.79 -19.93 23.13
CA ILE A 156 3.45 -20.23 22.62
C ILE A 156 3.09 -21.70 22.86
N ASP A 157 4.00 -22.63 22.59
CA ASP A 157 3.77 -24.07 22.76
C ASP A 157 3.65 -24.47 24.23
N GLU A 158 4.46 -23.91 25.12
CA GLU A 158 4.32 -24.08 26.57
C GLU A 158 2.98 -23.54 27.08
N PHE A 159 2.54 -22.39 26.55
CA PHE A 159 1.25 -21.81 26.92
C PHE A 159 0.07 -22.66 26.39
N ILE A 160 0.18 -23.25 25.20
CA ILE A 160 -0.82 -24.18 24.67
C ILE A 160 -0.84 -25.47 25.51
N GLY A 161 0.32 -26.02 25.86
CA GLY A 161 0.46 -27.23 26.67
C GLY A 161 -0.07 -27.09 28.10
N ALA A 162 -0.02 -25.88 28.67
CA ALA A 162 -0.57 -25.59 29.99
C ALA A 162 -2.12 -25.45 30.00
N GLN A 163 -2.76 -25.38 28.84
CA GLN A 163 -4.22 -25.22 28.73
C GLN A 163 -4.92 -26.56 28.54
N TYR A 164 -6.19 -26.62 28.95
CA TYR A 164 -7.02 -27.82 28.81
C TYR A 164 -7.22 -28.22 27.34
N GLU A 165 -7.14 -29.52 27.03
CA GLU A 165 -7.28 -30.14 25.68
C GLU A 165 -8.50 -29.60 24.88
N SER A 166 -9.60 -29.29 25.57
CA SER A 166 -10.81 -28.70 24.98
C SER A 166 -10.64 -27.27 24.46
N LYS A 167 -9.72 -26.48 25.00
CA LYS A 167 -9.47 -25.08 24.60
C LYS A 167 -8.21 -24.91 23.77
N GLN A 168 -7.38 -25.95 23.65
CA GLN A 168 -6.17 -25.93 22.85
C GLN A 168 -6.47 -25.70 21.36
N ALA A 169 -7.52 -26.30 20.82
CA ALA A 169 -7.94 -26.09 19.44
C ALA A 169 -8.39 -24.64 19.18
N ASP A 170 -9.16 -24.07 20.11
CA ASP A 170 -9.65 -22.69 20.02
C ASP A 170 -8.52 -21.67 20.19
N ILE A 171 -7.60 -21.89 21.14
CA ILE A 171 -6.44 -21.03 21.36
C ILE A 171 -5.46 -21.12 20.19
N ARG A 172 -5.27 -22.30 19.58
CA ARG A 172 -4.44 -22.44 18.39
C ARG A 172 -5.04 -21.73 17.18
N ALA A 173 -6.37 -21.72 17.05
CA ALA A 173 -7.06 -20.93 16.03
C ALA A 173 -6.91 -19.42 16.28
N VAL A 174 -6.87 -18.98 17.54
CA VAL A 174 -6.64 -17.58 17.90
C VAL A 174 -5.19 -17.16 17.64
N VAL A 175 -4.20 -17.99 17.97
CA VAL A 175 -2.77 -17.66 17.77
C VAL A 175 -2.31 -17.89 16.32
N ALA A 176 -3.15 -18.48 15.47
CA ALA A 176 -2.84 -18.80 14.07
C ALA A 176 -2.20 -17.63 13.26
N PRO A 177 -2.66 -16.36 13.37
CA PRO A 177 -2.02 -15.24 12.68
C PRO A 177 -0.58 -14.99 13.12
N VAL A 178 -0.30 -15.14 14.43
CA VAL A 178 1.04 -14.97 15.01
C VAL A 178 1.95 -16.12 14.60
N THR A 179 1.48 -17.37 14.68
CA THR A 179 2.27 -18.52 14.21
C THR A 179 2.53 -18.49 12.70
N ALA A 180 1.60 -17.93 11.92
CA ALA A 180 1.78 -17.78 10.48
C ALA A 180 2.84 -16.73 10.13
N VAL A 181 2.98 -15.67 10.94
CA VAL A 181 4.10 -14.72 10.82
C VAL A 181 5.40 -15.45 11.18
N LEU A 182 5.47 -16.16 12.31
CA LEU A 182 6.68 -16.88 12.73
C LEU A 182 7.15 -17.91 11.68
N ALA A 183 6.23 -18.66 11.08
CA ALA A 183 6.54 -19.62 10.03
C ALA A 183 7.20 -18.98 8.78
N LYS A 184 6.90 -17.71 8.48
CA LYS A 184 7.53 -16.98 7.36
C LYS A 184 9.00 -16.65 7.62
N TYR A 185 9.41 -16.59 8.89
CA TYR A 185 10.77 -16.25 9.31
C TYR A 185 11.55 -17.47 9.82
N GLU A 186 11.00 -18.67 9.72
CA GLU A 186 11.65 -19.92 10.16
C GLU A 186 12.95 -20.21 9.39
N GLY A 187 13.02 -19.81 8.12
CA GLY A 187 14.24 -19.84 7.28
C GLY A 187 15.21 -18.69 7.52
N GLY A 188 14.91 -17.80 8.47
CA GLY A 188 15.68 -16.58 8.74
C GLY A 188 15.31 -15.41 7.82
N LEU A 189 15.83 -14.23 8.17
CA LEU A 189 15.50 -12.96 7.53
C LEU A 189 15.84 -12.93 6.03
N ARG A 190 16.96 -13.56 5.64
CA ARG A 190 17.43 -13.61 4.26
C ARG A 190 16.54 -14.48 3.37
N GLU A 191 16.10 -15.64 3.88
CA GLU A 191 15.22 -16.54 3.13
C GLU A 191 13.85 -15.89 2.93
N HIS A 192 13.35 -15.18 3.95
CA HIS A 192 12.13 -14.38 3.85
C HIS A 192 12.25 -13.32 2.75
N ALA A 193 13.33 -12.54 2.74
CA ALA A 193 13.57 -11.52 1.73
C ALA A 193 13.64 -12.11 0.31
N LEU A 194 14.29 -13.26 0.15
CA LEU A 194 14.32 -13.98 -1.13
C LEU A 194 12.93 -14.45 -1.54
N SER A 195 12.15 -15.02 -0.62
CA SER A 195 10.77 -15.46 -0.91
C SER A 195 9.88 -14.31 -1.37
N VAL A 196 10.01 -13.13 -0.77
CA VAL A 196 9.23 -11.93 -1.15
C VAL A 196 9.61 -11.45 -2.55
N VAL A 197 10.91 -11.33 -2.83
CA VAL A 197 11.41 -10.90 -4.15
C VAL A 197 11.05 -11.91 -5.23
N CYS A 198 11.21 -13.21 -4.97
CA CYS A 198 10.77 -14.28 -5.88
C CYS A 198 9.26 -14.23 -6.13
N GLY A 199 8.45 -13.91 -5.12
CA GLY A 199 7.00 -13.74 -5.24
C GLY A 199 6.60 -12.55 -6.13
N LEU A 200 7.39 -11.46 -6.12
CA LEU A 200 7.18 -10.34 -7.05
C LEU A 200 7.52 -10.74 -8.49
N PHE A 201 8.63 -11.46 -8.70
CA PHE A 201 9.02 -11.91 -10.03
C PHE A 201 8.05 -12.95 -10.63
N SER A 202 7.51 -13.87 -9.82
CA SER A 202 6.55 -14.87 -10.30
C SER A 202 5.21 -14.29 -10.70
N ARG A 203 4.87 -13.08 -10.26
CA ARG A 203 3.67 -12.36 -10.69
C ARG A 203 3.86 -11.63 -12.02
N PHE A 204 5.09 -11.22 -12.32
CA PHE A 204 5.43 -10.56 -13.57
C PHE A 204 5.62 -11.57 -14.72
N MET A 205 6.17 -12.76 -14.44
CA MET A 205 6.32 -13.84 -15.44
C MET A 205 4.99 -14.51 -15.78
#